data_AF-A0A9E3J8L9-F1
#
_entry.id   AF-A0A9E3J8L9-F1
#
_cell.length_a   1.000
_cell.length_b   1.000
_cell.length_c   1.000
_cell.angle_alpha   90.00
_cell.angle_beta   90.00
_cell.angle_gamma   90.00
#
_symmetry.space_group_name_H-M   'P 1'
#
loop_
_entity.id
_entity.type
_entity.pdbx_description
1 polymer ?
#
loop_
_entity_poly.entity_id
_entity_poly.type
_entity_poly.pdbx_seq_one_letter_code
_entity_poly.pdbx_strand_id
1 'polypeptide(L)'
;SAAIAVTIAARKAGQRNWTVGFAVISAVFLYTTVVNVIERPDGVKIGACFIAGIILVSLLSRLARAFELRVTDVTLDDMAERFIRDMASRKIRFIANEPDQRDKAEYRDKIEQIREDNDIPGEDFVFVEVTVLDPSEFEASLTVRGEVLHSRYRVLTLESSSIPNALAALLLHVRDTTRCTPHIYFEWTEGSPFANFLRFFLFGQGEVAPVTREVLREAEPDRPRRPRVHTG
;
A
#
# COMPACT_ATOMS: atom_id res chain seq x y z
N SER A 1 -25.52 12.75 -16.07
CA SER A 1 -25.94 11.34 -15.83
C SER A 1 -27.40 11.03 -16.19
N ALA A 2 -28.34 11.98 -16.15
CA ALA A 2 -29.74 11.75 -16.55
C ALA A 2 -29.95 11.53 -18.07
N ALA A 3 -29.17 12.21 -18.92
CA ALA A 3 -29.34 12.13 -20.38
C ALA A 3 -29.04 10.73 -20.96
N ILE A 4 -28.01 10.04 -20.47
CA ILE A 4 -27.63 8.70 -20.94
C ILE A 4 -28.64 7.64 -20.45
N ALA A 5 -29.17 7.82 -19.23
CA ALA A 5 -30.20 6.95 -18.66
C ALA A 5 -31.52 7.00 -19.45
N VAL A 6 -31.91 8.19 -19.94
CA VAL A 6 -33.14 8.38 -20.72
C VAL A 6 -33.00 7.77 -22.14
N THR A 7 -31.83 7.83 -22.76
CA THR A 7 -31.59 7.24 -24.09
C THR A 7 -31.65 5.70 -24.05
N ILE A 8 -31.17 5.09 -22.96
CA ILE A 8 -31.23 3.63 -22.77
C ILE A 8 -32.65 3.17 -22.42
N ALA A 9 -33.38 3.93 -21.58
CA ALA A 9 -34.77 3.64 -21.23
C ALA A 9 -35.73 3.76 -22.44
N ALA A 10 -35.54 4.77 -23.30
CA ALA A 10 -36.36 4.97 -24.49
C ALA A 10 -36.17 3.86 -25.55
N ARG A 11 -34.98 3.25 -25.61
CA ARG A 11 -34.69 2.15 -26.55
C ARG A 11 -35.40 0.84 -26.18
N LYS A 12 -35.74 0.65 -24.88
CA LYS A 12 -36.41 -0.56 -24.37
C LYS A 12 -37.94 -0.53 -24.53
N ALA A 13 -38.53 0.64 -24.84
CA ALA A 13 -39.99 0.85 -24.90
C ALA A 13 -40.57 0.95 -26.34
N GLY A 14 -39.77 0.75 -27.40
CA GLY A 14 -40.27 0.63 -28.78
C GLY A 14 -40.83 1.90 -29.44
N GLN A 15 -40.74 3.08 -28.82
CA GLN A 15 -41.27 4.34 -29.36
C GLN A 15 -40.22 5.15 -30.13
N ARG A 16 -40.04 4.79 -31.40
CA ARG A 16 -39.00 5.31 -32.33
C ARG A 16 -39.00 6.84 -32.51
N ASN A 17 -40.17 7.50 -32.43
CA ASN A 17 -40.28 8.94 -32.69
C ASN A 17 -39.77 9.82 -31.54
N TRP A 18 -39.91 9.36 -30.29
CA TRP A 18 -39.42 10.11 -29.12
C TRP A 18 -37.91 10.00 -28.95
N THR A 19 -37.31 8.86 -29.33
CA THR A 19 -35.85 8.68 -29.31
C THR A 19 -35.13 9.66 -30.24
N VAL A 20 -35.69 9.93 -31.43
CA VAL A 20 -35.13 10.92 -32.37
C VAL A 20 -35.23 12.33 -31.79
N GLY A 21 -36.36 12.68 -31.16
CA GLY A 21 -36.53 13.97 -30.49
C GLY A 21 -35.51 14.20 -29.37
N PHE A 22 -35.32 13.23 -28.48
CA PHE A 22 -34.31 13.32 -27.41
C PHE A 22 -32.88 13.32 -27.93
N ALA A 23 -32.59 12.62 -29.03
CA ALA A 23 -31.28 12.63 -29.67
C ALA A 23 -30.94 14.01 -30.26
N VAL A 24 -31.91 14.66 -30.95
CA VAL A 24 -31.74 16.02 -31.49
C VAL A 24 -31.53 17.03 -30.37
N ILE A 25 -32.36 16.98 -29.31
CA ILE A 25 -32.21 17.88 -28.16
C ILE A 25 -30.84 17.68 -27.50
N SER A 26 -30.40 16.43 -27.30
CA SER A 26 -29.07 16.13 -26.74
C SER A 26 -27.94 16.65 -27.63
N ALA A 27 -28.06 16.53 -28.95
CA ALA A 27 -27.08 17.05 -29.90
C ALA A 27 -27.00 18.59 -29.87
N VAL A 28 -28.13 19.28 -29.75
CA VAL A 28 -28.18 20.75 -29.60
C VAL A 28 -27.56 21.19 -28.28
N PHE A 29 -27.83 20.51 -27.17
CA PHE A 29 -27.18 20.79 -25.88
C PHE A 29 -25.67 20.53 -25.90
N LEU A 30 -25.24 19.45 -26.54
CA LEU A 30 -23.82 19.16 -26.70
C LEU A 30 -23.13 20.25 -27.54
N TYR A 31 -23.75 20.62 -28.67
CA TYR A 31 -23.24 21.67 -29.54
C TYR A 31 -23.13 23.02 -28.82
N THR A 32 -24.20 23.45 -28.14
CA THR A 32 -24.20 24.71 -27.39
C THR A 32 -23.25 24.68 -26.21
N THR A 33 -23.04 23.53 -25.56
CA THR A 33 -22.03 23.37 -24.51
C THR A 33 -20.61 23.52 -25.06
N VAL A 34 -20.30 22.88 -26.19
CA VAL A 34 -18.98 22.99 -26.83
C VAL A 34 -18.71 24.43 -27.28
N VAL A 35 -19.68 25.08 -27.92
CA VAL A 35 -19.54 26.48 -28.34
C VAL A 35 -19.36 27.40 -27.13
N ASN A 36 -20.16 27.24 -26.07
CA ASN A 36 -20.01 28.03 -24.84
C ASN A 36 -18.64 27.84 -24.17
N VAL A 37 -18.08 26.62 -24.20
CA VAL A 37 -16.74 26.30 -23.67
C VAL A 37 -15.65 26.99 -24.49
N ILE A 38 -15.82 27.10 -25.81
CA ILE A 38 -14.85 27.72 -26.74
C ILE A 38 -14.94 29.25 -26.71
N GLU A 39 -16.15 29.83 -26.72
CA GLU A 39 -16.36 31.28 -26.78
C GLU A 39 -16.04 32.00 -25.46
N ARG A 40 -16.22 31.34 -24.30
CA ARG A 40 -15.87 31.89 -22.98
C ARG A 40 -14.97 30.92 -22.18
N PRO A 41 -13.69 30.81 -22.54
CA PRO A 41 -12.76 29.90 -21.89
C PRO A 41 -12.42 30.29 -20.45
N ASP A 42 -12.72 31.52 -20.03
CA ASP A 42 -12.34 32.03 -18.71
C ASP A 42 -13.02 31.28 -17.57
N GLY A 43 -14.30 30.94 -17.72
CA GLY A 43 -15.03 30.13 -16.72
C GLY A 43 -14.50 28.69 -16.62
N VAL A 44 -14.16 28.09 -17.76
CA VAL A 44 -13.61 26.71 -17.82
C VAL A 44 -12.21 26.66 -17.23
N LYS A 45 -11.37 27.67 -17.49
CA LYS A 45 -10.03 27.79 -16.87
C LYS A 45 -10.12 27.90 -15.35
N ILE A 46 -11.00 28.76 -14.83
CA ILE A 46 -11.20 28.91 -13.39
C ILE A 46 -11.69 27.60 -12.77
N GLY A 47 -12.70 26.96 -13.38
CA GLY A 47 -13.22 25.67 -12.92
C GLY A 47 -12.17 24.55 -12.94
N ALA A 48 -11.37 24.46 -13.99
CA ALA A 48 -10.28 23.50 -14.09
C ALA A 48 -9.20 23.73 -13.02
N CYS A 49 -8.84 25.00 -12.74
CA CYS A 49 -7.92 25.35 -11.65
C CYS A 49 -8.48 24.95 -10.28
N PHE A 50 -9.77 25.16 -10.02
CA PHE A 50 -10.41 24.72 -8.77
C PHE A 50 -10.41 23.20 -8.63
N ILE A 51 -10.78 22.47 -9.68
CA ILE A 51 -10.75 21.00 -9.68
C ILE A 51 -9.32 20.50 -9.44
N ALA A 52 -8.33 21.06 -10.15
CA ALA A 52 -6.93 20.72 -9.95
C ALA A 52 -6.46 21.02 -8.52
N GLY A 53 -6.85 22.16 -7.95
CA GLY A 53 -6.57 22.52 -6.57
C GLY A 53 -7.19 21.55 -5.56
N ILE A 54 -8.46 21.19 -5.73
CA ILE A 54 -9.13 20.20 -4.86
C ILE A 54 -8.46 18.84 -4.96
N ILE A 55 -8.14 18.38 -6.18
CA ILE A 55 -7.43 17.12 -6.39
C ILE A 55 -6.06 17.17 -5.70
N LEU A 56 -5.32 18.27 -5.86
CA LEU A 56 -4.00 18.45 -5.26
C LEU A 56 -4.07 18.42 -3.73
N VAL A 57 -4.96 19.21 -3.12
CA VAL A 57 -5.14 19.25 -1.66
C VAL A 57 -5.61 17.89 -1.14
N SER A 58 -6.52 17.23 -1.84
CA SER A 58 -7.01 15.89 -1.48
C SER A 58 -5.89 14.85 -1.55
N LEU A 59 -5.04 14.92 -2.57
CA LEU A 59 -3.88 14.05 -2.74
C LEU A 59 -2.86 14.28 -1.62
N LEU A 60 -2.50 15.54 -1.35
CA LEU A 60 -1.58 15.89 -0.26
C LEU A 60 -2.13 15.44 1.10
N SER A 61 -3.43 15.66 1.37
CA SER A 61 -4.09 15.18 2.58
C SER A 61 -4.08 13.65 2.68
N ARG A 62 -4.23 12.95 1.56
CA ARG A 62 -4.18 11.48 1.52
C ARG A 62 -2.76 10.97 1.79
N LEU A 63 -1.76 11.59 1.15
CA LEU A 63 -0.36 11.24 1.36
C LEU A 63 0.07 11.48 2.80
N ALA A 64 -0.21 12.67 3.36
CA ALA A 64 0.09 12.98 4.75
C ALA A 64 -0.53 11.96 5.72
N ARG A 65 -1.82 11.63 5.53
CA ARG A 65 -2.50 10.60 6.34
C ARG A 65 -1.95 9.19 6.17
N ALA A 66 -1.32 8.88 5.04
CA ALA A 66 -0.72 7.57 4.78
C ALA A 66 0.60 7.39 5.53
N PHE A 67 1.35 8.48 5.78
CA PHE A 67 2.61 8.47 6.51
C PHE A 67 2.45 8.52 8.04
N GLU A 68 1.25 8.83 8.55
CA GLU A 68 0.94 8.76 9.97
C GLU A 68 0.89 7.30 10.44
N LEU A 69 1.74 6.94 11.41
CA LEU A 69 1.69 5.63 12.07
C LEU A 69 0.44 5.56 12.97
N ARG A 70 -0.65 5.00 12.43
CA ARG A 70 -1.94 4.87 13.13
C ARG A 70 -2.05 3.67 14.07
N VAL A 71 -1.09 2.75 13.99
CA VAL A 71 -1.05 1.58 14.86
C VAL A 71 -0.69 2.06 16.26
N THR A 72 -1.66 2.00 17.16
CA THR A 72 -1.51 2.50 18.54
C THR A 72 -1.03 1.41 19.48
N ASP A 73 -1.37 0.15 19.18
CA ASP A 73 -1.01 -1.01 19.98
C ASP A 73 -0.63 -2.18 19.08
N VAL A 74 0.41 -2.93 19.48
CA VAL A 74 0.88 -4.13 18.76
C VAL A 74 0.78 -5.30 19.73
N THR A 75 -0.05 -6.27 19.39
CA THR A 75 -0.26 -7.49 20.16
C THR A 75 0.47 -8.65 19.51
N LEU A 76 1.37 -9.29 20.25
CA LEU A 76 2.10 -10.48 19.82
C LEU A 76 1.40 -11.71 20.39
N ASP A 77 1.23 -12.75 19.58
CA ASP A 77 0.90 -14.07 20.11
C ASP A 77 2.12 -14.72 20.81
N ASP A 78 1.87 -15.80 21.55
CA ASP A 78 2.90 -16.52 22.29
C ASP A 78 4.05 -17.01 21.39
N MET A 79 3.77 -17.31 20.11
CA MET A 79 4.78 -17.83 19.18
C MET A 79 5.64 -16.71 18.60
N ALA A 80 5.03 -15.59 18.22
CA ALA A 80 5.69 -14.38 17.76
C ALA A 80 6.59 -13.80 18.86
N GLU A 81 6.11 -13.76 20.10
CA GLU A 81 6.90 -13.30 21.23
C GLU A 81 8.13 -14.19 21.45
N ARG A 82 7.98 -15.52 21.30
CA ARG A 82 9.12 -16.46 21.36
C ARG A 82 10.12 -16.22 20.24
N PHE A 83 9.67 -16.01 19.01
CA PHE A 83 10.58 -15.72 17.88
C PHE A 83 11.37 -14.43 18.13
N ILE A 84 10.69 -13.36 18.53
CA ILE A 84 11.32 -12.06 18.81
C ILE A 84 12.34 -12.19 19.95
N ARG A 85 11.98 -12.89 21.03
CA ARG A 85 12.88 -13.11 22.18
C ARG A 85 14.10 -13.96 21.82
N ASP A 86 13.92 -15.00 21.02
CA ASP A 86 15.02 -15.85 20.54
C ASP A 86 16.00 -15.04 19.68
N MET A 87 15.48 -14.18 18.82
CA MET A 87 16.28 -13.29 17.97
C MET A 87 16.97 -12.16 18.74
N ALA A 88 16.43 -11.73 19.88
CA ALA A 88 16.99 -10.63 20.67
C ALA A 88 18.40 -10.93 21.22
N SER A 89 18.77 -12.21 21.34
CA SER A 89 20.14 -12.64 21.67
C SER A 89 21.15 -12.39 20.54
N ARG A 90 20.65 -12.18 19.32
CA ARG A 90 21.39 -12.07 18.07
C ARG A 90 20.96 -10.80 17.33
N LYS A 91 21.41 -10.65 16.08
CA LYS A 91 20.98 -9.54 15.23
C LYS A 91 19.60 -9.84 14.66
N ILE A 92 18.60 -9.03 15.02
CA ILE A 92 17.22 -9.22 14.57
C ILE A 92 17.13 -8.88 13.06
N ARG A 93 16.82 -9.89 12.24
CA ARG A 93 16.71 -9.79 10.78
C ARG A 93 15.35 -10.31 10.30
N PHE A 94 14.57 -9.41 9.73
CA PHE A 94 13.28 -9.69 9.12
C PHE A 94 13.38 -9.67 7.60
N ILE A 95 12.65 -10.56 6.93
CA ILE A 95 12.48 -10.54 5.47
C ILE A 95 11.02 -10.21 5.19
N ALA A 96 10.76 -9.11 4.48
CA ALA A 96 9.41 -8.80 4.01
C ALA A 96 9.04 -9.77 2.88
N ASN A 97 8.01 -10.60 3.07
CA ASN A 97 7.52 -11.54 2.07
C ASN A 97 6.10 -11.18 1.63
N GLU A 98 5.88 -11.18 0.33
CA GLU A 98 4.54 -11.15 -0.25
C GLU A 98 4.17 -12.62 -0.53
N PRO A 99 3.16 -13.18 0.16
CA PRO A 99 2.85 -14.60 0.03
C PRO A 99 2.26 -14.90 -1.35
N ASP A 100 2.96 -15.73 -2.14
CA ASP A 100 2.44 -16.26 -3.40
C ASP A 100 1.89 -17.68 -3.20
N GLN A 101 2.68 -18.72 -3.48
CA GLN A 101 2.27 -20.11 -3.33
C GLN A 101 2.57 -20.67 -1.93
N ARG A 102 3.37 -19.95 -1.13
CA ARG A 102 3.85 -20.35 0.20
C ARG A 102 4.50 -21.74 0.21
N ASP A 103 5.18 -22.10 -0.87
CA ASP A 103 5.84 -23.38 -0.98
C ASP A 103 7.26 -23.36 -0.39
N LYS A 104 7.92 -24.52 -0.27
CA LYS A 104 9.28 -24.60 0.29
C LYS A 104 10.33 -23.92 -0.59
N ALA A 105 10.09 -23.87 -1.90
CA ALA A 105 11.04 -23.31 -2.85
C ALA A 105 11.08 -21.79 -2.72
N GLU A 106 9.92 -21.13 -2.67
CA GLU A 106 9.74 -19.69 -2.46
C GLU A 106 10.57 -19.19 -1.27
N TYR A 107 10.41 -19.81 -0.09
CA TYR A 107 11.15 -19.39 1.11
C TYR A 107 12.67 -19.66 1.01
N ARG A 108 13.08 -20.75 0.37
CA ARG A 108 14.51 -21.08 0.19
C ARG A 108 15.16 -20.09 -0.77
N ASP A 109 14.56 -19.92 -1.93
CA ASP A 109 15.11 -19.11 -3.02
C ASP A 109 15.19 -17.64 -2.58
N LYS A 110 14.19 -17.17 -1.81
CA LYS A 110 14.20 -15.83 -1.18
C LYS A 110 15.32 -15.63 -0.16
N ILE A 111 15.63 -16.63 0.67
CA ILE A 111 16.78 -16.54 1.59
C ILE A 111 18.09 -16.49 0.81
N GLU A 112 18.21 -17.29 -0.26
CA GLU A 112 19.40 -17.35 -1.09
C GLU A 112 19.65 -16.02 -1.80
N GLN A 113 18.62 -15.42 -2.42
CA GLN A 113 18.70 -14.11 -3.04
C GLN A 113 19.11 -13.00 -2.04
N ILE A 114 18.44 -12.89 -0.89
CA ILE A 114 18.78 -11.88 0.12
C ILE A 114 20.22 -12.05 0.63
N ARG A 115 20.68 -13.30 0.73
CA ARG A 115 22.04 -13.62 1.15
C ARG A 115 23.07 -13.20 0.10
N GLU A 116 22.81 -13.45 -1.17
CA GLU A 116 23.66 -13.04 -2.29
C GLU A 116 23.75 -11.52 -2.40
N ASP A 117 22.60 -10.82 -2.32
CA ASP A 117 22.54 -9.37 -2.50
C ASP A 117 23.18 -8.59 -1.34
N ASN A 118 23.13 -9.13 -0.12
CA ASN A 118 23.51 -8.39 1.10
C ASN A 118 24.73 -8.98 1.86
N ASP A 119 25.37 -10.02 1.32
CA ASP A 119 26.53 -10.74 1.90
C ASP A 119 26.36 -11.07 3.39
N ILE A 120 25.22 -11.70 3.73
CA ILE A 120 24.83 -11.92 5.12
C ILE A 120 25.27 -13.32 5.62
N PRO A 121 26.02 -13.41 6.74
CA PRO A 121 26.33 -14.71 7.34
C PRO A 121 25.16 -15.24 8.22
N GLY A 122 24.84 -16.52 8.06
CA GLY A 122 23.89 -17.29 8.90
C GLY A 122 22.48 -17.45 8.30
N GLU A 123 21.65 -18.28 8.94
CA GLU A 123 20.29 -18.63 8.49
C GLU A 123 19.17 -18.06 9.40
N ASP A 124 19.50 -17.18 10.34
CA ASP A 124 18.53 -16.70 11.32
C ASP A 124 17.73 -15.52 10.78
N PHE A 125 16.74 -15.84 9.95
CA PHE A 125 15.77 -14.91 9.40
C PHE A 125 14.37 -15.28 9.87
N VAL A 126 13.56 -14.25 10.08
CA VAL A 126 12.12 -14.40 10.29
C VAL A 126 11.40 -13.69 9.16
N PHE A 127 10.53 -14.40 8.47
CA PHE A 127 9.70 -13.81 7.43
C PHE A 127 8.59 -12.99 8.06
N VAL A 128 8.22 -11.90 7.40
CA VAL A 128 7.13 -11.03 7.81
C VAL A 128 6.19 -10.88 6.63
N GLU A 129 4.98 -11.40 6.80
CA GLU A 129 3.93 -11.41 5.78
C GLU A 129 2.79 -10.53 6.25
N VAL A 130 2.39 -9.57 5.42
CA VAL A 130 1.28 -8.66 5.74
C VAL A 130 0.13 -8.94 4.80
N THR A 131 -1.01 -9.32 5.37
CA THR A 131 -2.27 -9.47 4.64
C THR A 131 -3.02 -8.16 4.65
N VAL A 132 -3.36 -7.64 3.48
CA VAL A 132 -4.10 -6.38 3.34
C VAL A 132 -5.59 -6.64 3.54
N LEU A 133 -6.13 -6.16 4.65
CA LEU A 133 -7.57 -6.16 4.90
C LEU A 133 -8.25 -4.98 4.18
N ASP A 134 -9.55 -5.12 3.91
CA ASP A 134 -10.34 -4.07 3.27
C ASP A 134 -10.24 -2.78 4.11
N PRO A 135 -9.95 -1.60 3.51
CA PRO A 135 -9.78 -0.32 4.21
C PRO A 135 -11.01 0.13 5.02
N SER A 136 -12.12 -0.58 4.92
CA SER A 136 -13.35 -0.39 5.69
C SER A 136 -13.23 -0.82 7.17
N GLU A 137 -12.32 -1.74 7.50
CA GLU A 137 -12.03 -2.15 8.89
C GLU A 137 -10.84 -1.34 9.43
N PHE A 138 -11.15 -0.20 10.04
CA PHE A 138 -10.16 0.58 10.79
C PHE A 138 -9.87 -0.10 12.13
N GLU A 139 -8.92 -1.03 12.15
CA GLU A 139 -8.35 -1.54 13.40
C GLU A 139 -7.15 -0.68 13.83
N ALA A 140 -7.23 -0.15 15.05
CA ALA A 140 -6.14 0.63 15.67
C ALA A 140 -5.05 -0.26 16.30
N SER A 141 -5.32 -1.56 16.40
CA SER A 141 -4.43 -2.58 16.94
C SER A 141 -3.88 -3.46 15.83
N LEU A 142 -2.59 -3.75 15.87
CA LEU A 142 -1.93 -4.69 14.97
C LEU A 142 -1.71 -6.00 15.71
N THR A 143 -2.31 -7.09 15.23
CA THR A 143 -2.06 -8.44 15.77
C THR A 143 -1.00 -9.15 14.93
N VAL A 144 0.01 -9.67 15.61
CA VAL A 144 1.13 -10.40 15.02
C VAL A 144 1.03 -11.85 15.46
N ARG A 145 0.92 -12.76 14.48
CA ARG A 145 0.89 -14.20 14.75
C ARG A 145 2.17 -14.86 14.28
N GLY A 146 2.72 -15.75 15.10
CA GLY A 146 3.87 -16.58 14.76
C GLY A 146 3.43 -17.91 14.18
N GLU A 147 3.96 -18.26 13.02
CA GLU A 147 3.75 -19.54 12.36
C GLU A 147 5.08 -20.20 11.99
N VAL A 148 5.15 -21.53 12.08
CA VAL A 148 6.27 -22.32 11.54
C VAL A 148 5.82 -23.05 10.30
N LEU A 149 6.23 -22.55 9.14
CA LEU A 149 5.93 -23.19 7.87
C LEU A 149 7.00 -24.23 7.51
N HIS A 150 6.55 -25.32 6.89
CA HIS A 150 7.42 -26.39 6.39
C HIS A 150 8.38 -26.99 7.42
N SER A 151 8.02 -26.89 8.71
CA SER A 151 8.82 -27.35 9.87
C SER A 151 10.17 -26.63 10.07
N ARG A 152 10.45 -25.54 9.34
CA ARG A 152 11.74 -24.82 9.44
C ARG A 152 11.61 -23.30 9.38
N TYR A 153 10.70 -22.77 8.57
CA TYR A 153 10.63 -21.33 8.33
C TYR A 153 9.76 -20.66 9.39
N ARG A 154 10.34 -19.67 10.07
CA ARG A 154 9.64 -18.84 11.05
C ARG A 154 9.00 -17.67 10.31
N VAL A 155 7.68 -17.56 10.40
CA VAL A 155 6.91 -16.52 9.73
C VAL A 155 6.10 -15.75 10.76
N LEU A 156 6.12 -14.43 10.67
CA LEU A 156 5.23 -13.54 11.38
C LEU A 156 4.18 -13.04 10.40
N THR A 157 2.94 -13.43 10.61
CA THR A 157 1.80 -12.98 9.81
C THR A 157 1.09 -11.84 10.52
N LEU A 158 0.83 -10.76 9.79
CA LEU A 158 0.13 -9.58 10.26
C LEU A 158 -1.04 -9.25 9.35
N GLU A 159 -2.06 -8.60 9.90
CA GLU A 159 -3.20 -8.11 9.16
C GLU A 159 -3.28 -6.58 9.31
N SER A 160 -3.33 -5.85 8.18
CA SER A 160 -3.40 -4.39 8.23
C SER A 160 -3.89 -3.79 6.92
N SER A 161 -4.50 -2.60 6.98
CA SER A 161 -4.89 -1.84 5.78
C SER A 161 -3.70 -1.21 5.02
N SER A 162 -2.51 -1.17 5.63
CA SER A 162 -1.31 -0.58 5.03
C SER A 162 -0.06 -1.41 5.37
N ILE A 163 0.53 -2.06 4.35
CA ILE A 163 1.76 -2.87 4.50
C ILE A 163 2.90 -2.05 5.12
N PRO A 164 3.24 -0.84 4.62
CA PRO A 164 4.34 -0.06 5.20
C PRO A 164 4.13 0.29 6.67
N ASN A 165 2.89 0.62 7.06
CA ASN A 165 2.58 1.00 8.44
C ASN A 165 2.64 -0.21 9.38
N ALA A 166 2.16 -1.38 8.93
CA ALA A 166 2.27 -2.62 9.69
C ALA A 166 3.74 -3.00 9.95
N LEU A 167 4.56 -2.95 8.90
CA LEU A 167 6.00 -3.23 9.01
C LEU A 167 6.70 -2.22 9.93
N ALA A 168 6.43 -0.92 9.78
CA ALA A 168 7.00 0.11 10.63
C ALA A 168 6.59 -0.08 12.11
N ALA A 169 5.31 -0.35 12.38
CA ALA A 169 4.80 -0.59 13.72
C ALA A 169 5.44 -1.82 14.36
N LEU A 170 5.54 -2.95 13.64
CA LEU A 170 6.22 -4.15 14.10
C LEU A 170 7.68 -3.87 14.46
N LEU A 171 8.41 -3.17 13.58
CA LEU A 171 9.82 -2.87 13.79
C LEU A 171 10.06 -1.95 14.99
N LEU A 172 9.21 -0.94 15.18
CA LEU A 172 9.26 -0.04 16.33
C LEU A 172 8.91 -0.79 17.62
N HIS A 173 7.88 -1.64 17.60
CA HIS A 173 7.51 -2.46 18.74
C HIS A 173 8.63 -3.44 19.14
N VAL A 174 9.21 -4.16 18.16
CA VAL A 174 10.34 -5.06 18.41
C VAL A 174 11.53 -4.30 18.97
N ARG A 175 11.85 -3.12 18.43
CA ARG A 175 12.91 -2.25 18.96
C ARG A 175 12.64 -1.89 20.42
N ASP A 176 11.43 -1.47 20.76
CA ASP A 176 11.11 -1.00 22.11
C ASP A 176 11.11 -2.14 23.14
N THR A 177 10.62 -3.32 22.74
CA THR A 177 10.59 -4.52 23.60
C THR A 177 11.98 -5.15 23.78
N THR A 178 12.80 -5.23 22.73
CA THR A 178 14.12 -5.89 22.78
C THR A 178 15.28 -4.94 23.06
N ARG A 179 15.08 -3.63 22.88
CA ARG A 179 16.12 -2.57 22.86
C ARG A 179 17.24 -2.79 21.82
N CYS A 180 17.02 -3.68 20.86
CA CYS A 180 17.91 -3.89 19.72
C CYS A 180 17.35 -3.21 18.47
N THR A 181 18.21 -2.75 17.56
CA THR A 181 17.76 -2.17 16.29
C THR A 181 17.44 -3.29 15.29
N PRO A 182 16.17 -3.52 14.91
CA PRO A 182 15.85 -4.55 13.93
C PRO A 182 16.23 -4.11 12.51
N HIS A 183 16.57 -5.10 11.69
CA HIS A 183 16.85 -4.94 10.28
C HIS A 183 15.76 -5.62 9.47
N ILE A 184 15.19 -4.94 8.48
CA ILE A 184 14.26 -5.53 7.53
C ILE A 184 14.84 -5.48 6.13
N TYR A 185 14.71 -6.58 5.41
CA TYR A 185 15.18 -6.76 4.04
C TYR A 185 13.98 -6.86 3.11
N PHE A 186 14.00 -6.06 2.04
CA PHE A 186 13.02 -6.07 0.98
C PHE A 186 13.63 -6.64 -0.30
N GLU A 187 12.83 -7.43 -1.02
CA GLU A 187 13.16 -7.88 -2.36
C GLU A 187 12.93 -6.75 -3.37
N TRP A 188 13.82 -6.63 -4.36
CA TRP A 188 13.54 -5.79 -5.53
C TRP A 188 12.59 -6.55 -6.44
N THR A 189 11.34 -6.10 -6.53
CA THR A 189 10.40 -6.66 -7.49
C THR A 189 10.94 -6.34 -8.89
N GLU A 190 11.48 -7.33 -9.61
CA GLU A 190 11.88 -7.20 -11.01
C GLU A 190 10.64 -6.90 -11.88
N GLY A 191 10.31 -5.62 -11.97
CA GLY A 191 9.24 -5.09 -12.81
C GLY A 191 9.64 -3.72 -13.35
N SER A 192 9.09 -3.31 -14.49
CA SER A 192 9.42 -2.00 -15.07
C SER A 192 9.08 -0.87 -14.06
N PRO A 193 10.01 0.03 -13.72
CA PRO A 193 9.79 1.10 -12.73
C PRO A 193 8.54 1.94 -13.01
N PHE A 194 8.19 2.10 -14.29
CA PHE A 194 7.01 2.83 -14.73
C PHE A 194 5.69 2.12 -14.40
N ALA A 195 5.63 0.79 -14.50
CA ALA A 195 4.44 0.02 -14.13
C ALA A 195 4.21 0.03 -12.62
N ASN A 196 5.28 -0.05 -11.82
CA ASN A 196 5.21 0.03 -10.36
C ASN A 196 4.79 1.44 -9.91
N PHE A 197 5.28 2.49 -10.56
CA PHE A 197 4.87 3.88 -10.32
C PHE A 197 3.40 4.15 -10.72
N LEU A 198 2.95 3.57 -11.83
CA LEU A 198 1.55 3.67 -12.26
C LEU A 198 0.61 2.88 -11.33
N ARG A 199 1.07 1.74 -10.79
CA ARG A 199 0.36 0.98 -9.76
C ARG A 199 0.31 1.74 -8.43
N PHE A 200 1.37 2.45 -8.06
CA PHE A 200 1.37 3.38 -6.93
C PHE A 200 0.35 4.51 -7.13
N PHE A 201 0.32 5.13 -8.31
CA PHE A 201 -0.60 6.22 -8.61
C PHE A 201 -2.07 5.78 -8.65
N LEU A 202 -2.35 4.58 -9.17
CA LEU A 202 -3.71 4.07 -9.35
C LEU A 202 -4.25 3.30 -8.12
N PHE A 203 -3.38 2.61 -7.38
CA PHE A 203 -3.75 1.70 -6.28
C PHE A 203 -3.09 2.01 -4.93
N GLY A 204 -2.19 3.00 -4.84
CA GLY A 204 -1.47 3.34 -3.61
C GLY A 204 -0.42 2.31 -3.17
N GLN A 205 -0.13 1.31 -4.02
CA GLN A 205 0.83 0.25 -3.78
C GLN A 205 1.92 0.32 -4.86
N GLY A 206 3.17 0.50 -4.49
CA GLY A 206 4.24 0.45 -5.49
C GLY A 206 5.67 0.65 -4.99
N GLU A 207 5.89 1.16 -3.78
CA GLU A 207 7.23 1.12 -3.19
C GLU A 207 7.14 0.93 -1.65
N VAL A 208 6.90 -0.31 -1.21
CA VAL A 208 6.74 -0.63 0.22
C VAL A 208 7.99 -0.24 1.01
N ALA A 209 9.18 -0.51 0.47
CA ALA A 209 10.44 -0.24 1.16
C ALA A 209 10.71 1.25 1.45
N PRO A 210 10.67 2.19 0.47
CA PRO A 210 10.89 3.61 0.76
C PRO A 210 9.76 4.22 1.57
N VAL A 211 8.49 3.79 1.38
CA VAL A 211 7.39 4.26 2.24
C VAL A 211 7.60 3.78 3.68
N THR A 212 7.99 2.52 3.90
CA THR A 212 8.30 2.01 5.24
C THR A 212 9.44 2.80 5.87
N ARG A 213 10.49 3.10 5.10
CA ARG A 213 11.62 3.92 5.55
C ARG A 213 11.18 5.34 5.94
N GLU A 214 10.25 5.93 5.19
CA GLU A 214 9.74 7.27 5.45
C GLU A 214 8.84 7.32 6.69
N VAL A 215 7.94 6.34 6.84
CA VAL A 215 7.12 6.17 8.05
C VAL A 215 8.01 6.00 9.28
N LEU A 216 9.06 5.17 9.19
CA LEU A 216 10.06 5.02 10.26
C LEU A 216 10.86 6.29 10.52
N ARG A 217 11.09 7.12 9.50
CA ARG A 217 11.81 8.40 9.65
C ARG A 217 10.98 9.42 10.41
N GLU A 218 9.69 9.51 10.10
CA GLU A 218 8.76 10.40 10.77
C GLU A 218 8.52 9.95 12.22
N ALA A 219 8.34 8.64 12.44
CA ALA A 219 8.08 8.08 13.77
C ALA A 219 9.32 8.06 14.70
N GLU A 220 10.53 7.86 14.17
CA GLU A 220 11.77 7.89 14.95
C GLU A 220 12.81 8.81 14.28
N PRO A 221 12.87 10.09 14.68
CA PRO A 221 13.84 11.05 14.16
C PRO A 221 15.30 10.66 14.45
N ASP A 222 15.56 9.89 15.51
CA ASP A 222 16.91 9.51 15.92
C ASP A 222 17.47 8.36 15.06
N ARG A 223 18.46 8.68 14.22
CA ARG A 223 19.07 7.74 13.25
C ARG A 223 19.65 6.46 13.88
N PRO A 224 20.43 6.47 14.98
CA PRO A 224 20.94 5.27 15.63
C PRO A 224 19.85 4.36 16.20
N ARG A 225 18.70 4.92 16.62
CA ARG A 225 17.59 4.15 17.20
C ARG A 225 16.63 3.61 16.14
N ARG A 226 16.62 4.22 14.96
CA ARG A 226 15.71 3.86 13.87
C ARG A 226 16.00 2.44 13.34
N PRO A 227 14.96 1.58 13.22
CA PRO A 227 15.05 0.33 12.47
C PRO A 227 15.66 0.54 11.09
N ARG A 228 16.48 -0.42 10.64
CA ARG A 228 17.17 -0.31 9.35
C ARG A 228 16.38 -1.02 8.27
N VAL A 229 16.07 -0.27 7.21
CA VAL A 229 15.49 -0.78 5.98
C VAL A 229 16.60 -1.00 4.98
N HIS A 230 16.75 -2.23 4.51
CA HIS A 230 17.65 -2.59 3.42
C HIS A 230 16.83 -2.93 2.19
N THR A 231 17.20 -2.28 1.09
CA THR A 231 16.72 -2.59 -0.26
C THR A 231 17.88 -3.23 -0.99
N GLY A 232 17.72 -4.48 -1.41
CA GLY A 232 18.62 -5.11 -2.40
C GLY A 232 18.56 -4.37 -3.72
#